data_AF-A0AA35W2B0-F1
#
_entry.id   AF-A0AA35W2B0-F1
#
_cell.length_a   1.000
_cell.length_b   1.000
_cell.length_c   1.000
_cell.angle_alpha   90.00
_cell.angle_beta   90.00
_cell.angle_gamma   90.00
#
_symmetry.space_group_name_H-M   'P 1'
#
loop_
_entity.id
_entity.type
_entity.pdbx_description
1 polymer ?
#
loop_
_entity_poly.entity_id
_entity_poly.type
_entity_poly.pdbx_seq_one_letter_code
_entity_poly.pdbx_strand_id
1 'polypeptide(L)'
;GLRNNTFTYFTSDHGGFLEAREGITQLGGWNGIYKGGKGMGGWEGGIRVPGIVRWPGIVPAGSVIDEPISLLDIFPTVAHLAGASIPQDRVIDGRNQIALLQGAVQHSEHEFMFHYCGSYLHAVRWYQKE
;
A
#
# COMPACT_ATOMS: atom_id res chain seq x y z
N GLY A 1 -22.93 8.56 13.96
CA GLY A 1 -22.43 8.24 15.32
C GLY A 1 -21.07 7.55 15.33
N LEU A 2 -20.74 6.65 14.39
CA LEU A 2 -19.56 5.77 14.52
C LEU A 2 -18.27 6.28 13.90
N ARG A 3 -18.34 7.34 13.08
CA ARG A 3 -17.23 7.83 12.23
C ARG A 3 -15.90 8.01 12.97
N ASN A 4 -15.92 8.53 14.20
CA ASN A 4 -14.68 8.78 14.98
C ASN A 4 -14.09 7.50 15.57
N ASN A 5 -14.87 6.42 15.63
CA ASN A 5 -14.46 5.09 16.07
C ASN A 5 -14.47 4.09 14.91
N THR A 6 -14.12 4.53 13.71
CA THR A 6 -14.04 3.68 12.52
C THR A 6 -12.80 4.05 11.73
N PHE A 7 -11.84 3.14 11.70
CA PHE A 7 -10.72 3.19 10.77
C PHE A 7 -11.19 2.76 9.39
N THR A 8 -11.01 3.62 8.38
CA THR A 8 -11.33 3.30 6.98
C THR A 8 -10.04 3.30 6.17
N TYR A 9 -9.82 2.23 5.42
CA TYR A 9 -8.71 2.07 4.48
C TYR A 9 -9.29 1.74 3.10
N PHE A 10 -8.85 2.46 2.07
CA PHE A 10 -9.28 2.25 0.69
C PHE A 10 -8.04 2.09 -0.19
N THR A 11 -8.05 1.05 -1.03
CA THR A 11 -6.97 0.74 -1.96
C THR A 11 -7.43 -0.11 -3.14
N SER A 12 -6.49 -0.50 -4.01
CA SER A 12 -6.62 -1.52 -5.04
C SER A 12 -5.63 -2.66 -4.77
N ASP A 13 -5.91 -3.86 -5.25
CA ASP A 13 -5.01 -5.02 -5.12
C ASP A 13 -3.80 -4.94 -6.06
N HIS A 14 -3.97 -4.30 -7.22
CA HIS A 14 -2.92 -4.00 -8.19
C HIS A 14 -3.31 -2.80 -9.07
N GLY A 15 -2.40 -2.36 -9.95
CA GLY A 15 -2.69 -1.31 -10.92
C GLY A 15 -3.69 -1.70 -12.02
N GLY A 16 -4.11 -0.72 -12.83
CA GLY A 16 -5.07 -0.89 -13.93
C GLY A 16 -4.59 -1.85 -15.02
N PHE A 17 -5.53 -2.57 -15.63
CA PHE A 17 -5.24 -3.57 -16.67
C PHE A 17 -5.18 -2.92 -18.06
N LEU A 18 -3.96 -2.61 -18.53
CA LEU A 18 -3.75 -1.86 -19.77
C LEU A 18 -4.04 -2.68 -21.04
N GLU A 19 -3.92 -4.00 -20.96
CA GLU A 19 -4.12 -4.91 -22.09
C GLU A 19 -5.57 -5.36 -22.27
N ALA A 20 -6.46 -5.04 -21.32
CA ALA A 20 -7.90 -5.26 -21.48
C ALA A 20 -8.48 -4.27 -22.50
N ARG A 21 -8.70 -4.75 -23.73
CA ARG A 21 -9.20 -3.96 -24.85
C ARG A 21 -10.24 -4.70 -25.66
N GLU A 22 -11.17 -3.95 -26.24
CA GLU A 22 -12.08 -4.39 -27.29
C GLU A 22 -11.88 -3.49 -28.50
N GLY A 23 -11.13 -3.97 -29.50
CA GLY A 23 -10.67 -3.16 -30.62
C GLY A 23 -9.81 -1.99 -30.14
N ILE A 24 -10.25 -0.75 -30.41
CA ILE A 24 -9.59 0.48 -29.95
C ILE A 24 -10.05 0.94 -28.56
N THR A 25 -11.08 0.30 -28.00
CA THR A 25 -11.68 0.69 -26.71
C THR A 25 -10.89 0.06 -25.57
N GLN A 26 -10.43 0.89 -24.64
CA GLN A 26 -9.82 0.44 -23.39
C GLN A 26 -10.92 0.02 -22.40
N LEU A 27 -10.87 -1.22 -21.92
CA LEU A 27 -11.83 -1.76 -20.94
C LEU A 27 -11.30 -1.71 -19.50
N GLY A 28 -9.97 -1.77 -19.32
CA GLY A 28 -9.35 -1.63 -18.01
C GLY A 28 -9.14 -0.17 -17.58
N GLY A 29 -8.64 0.01 -16.35
CA GLY A 29 -8.26 1.32 -15.82
C GLY A 29 -6.92 1.85 -16.36
N TRP A 30 -6.59 3.08 -15.95
CA TRP A 30 -5.33 3.77 -16.27
C TRP A 30 -4.50 4.04 -15.02
N ASN A 31 -3.18 4.10 -15.18
CA ASN A 31 -2.22 4.28 -14.07
C ASN A 31 -1.60 5.69 -14.06
N GLY A 32 -2.22 6.66 -14.73
CA GLY A 32 -1.72 8.03 -14.80
C GLY A 32 -0.35 8.13 -15.45
N ILE A 33 0.59 8.80 -14.78
CA ILE A 33 1.97 8.99 -15.26
C ILE A 33 2.84 7.74 -15.15
N TYR A 34 2.38 6.70 -14.44
CA TYR A 34 3.19 5.54 -14.13
C TYR A 34 3.22 4.55 -15.30
N LYS A 35 4.41 4.03 -15.60
CA LYS A 35 4.63 3.01 -16.64
C LYS A 35 4.04 1.67 -16.20
N GLY A 36 3.44 0.92 -17.13
CA GLY A 36 2.99 -0.45 -16.90
C GLY A 36 1.60 -0.56 -16.24
N GLY A 37 1.16 -1.80 -16.00
CA GLY A 37 -0.17 -2.12 -15.47
C GLY A 37 -0.25 -3.48 -14.79
N LYS A 38 -1.48 -3.96 -14.56
CA LYS A 38 -1.77 -5.29 -13.99
C LYS A 38 -0.88 -6.37 -14.61
N GLY A 39 -0.24 -7.18 -13.77
CA GLY A 39 0.65 -8.27 -14.21
C GLY A 39 2.09 -7.84 -14.55
N MET A 40 2.38 -6.54 -14.58
CA MET A 40 3.71 -6.02 -14.85
C MET A 40 4.46 -5.66 -13.56
N GLY A 41 4.81 -6.65 -12.75
CA GLY A 41 5.35 -6.46 -11.39
C GLY A 41 6.70 -5.75 -11.27
N GLY A 42 7.36 -5.38 -12.38
CA GLY A 42 8.58 -4.58 -12.38
C GLY A 42 8.36 -3.08 -12.62
N TRP A 43 7.11 -2.64 -12.83
CA TRP A 43 6.80 -1.25 -13.15
C TRP A 43 5.83 -0.62 -12.15
N GLU A 44 6.00 0.68 -11.88
CA GLU A 44 5.16 1.42 -10.94
C GLU A 44 3.66 1.31 -11.24
N GLY A 45 3.25 1.30 -12.51
CA GLY A 45 1.84 1.20 -12.87
C GLY A 45 1.22 -0.16 -12.60
N GLY A 46 2.00 -1.21 -12.34
CA GLY A 46 1.50 -2.50 -11.85
C GLY A 46 1.46 -2.60 -10.33
N ILE A 47 2.40 -1.95 -9.65
CA ILE A 47 2.66 -2.07 -8.21
C ILE A 47 2.02 -0.94 -7.39
N ARG A 48 2.10 0.29 -7.87
CA ARG A 48 1.61 1.48 -7.18
C ARG A 48 0.10 1.59 -7.35
N VAL A 49 -0.59 1.69 -6.23
CA VAL A 49 -2.05 1.75 -6.14
C VAL A 49 -2.50 2.95 -5.31
N PRO A 50 -3.76 3.39 -5.43
CA PRO A 50 -4.31 4.37 -4.50
C PRO A 50 -4.24 3.83 -3.06
N GLY A 51 -3.87 4.69 -2.11
CA GLY A 51 -3.90 4.37 -0.69
C GLY A 51 -4.52 5.54 0.06
N ILE A 52 -5.72 5.35 0.61
CA ILE A 52 -6.44 6.40 1.34
C ILE A 52 -6.81 5.86 2.71
N VAL A 53 -6.42 6.59 3.75
CA VAL A 53 -6.77 6.29 5.14
C VAL A 53 -7.60 7.42 5.72
N ARG A 54 -8.61 7.06 6.50
CA ARG A 54 -9.42 8.02 7.24
C ARG A 54 -9.74 7.48 8.62
N TRP A 55 -9.34 8.23 9.64
CA TRP A 55 -9.76 8.00 11.01
C TRP A 55 -9.83 9.35 11.77
N PRO A 56 -11.01 9.97 11.84
CA PRO A 56 -11.15 11.30 12.44
C PRO A 56 -10.71 11.34 13.89
N GLY A 57 -9.92 12.36 14.24
CA GLY A 57 -9.36 12.55 15.58
C GLY A 57 -8.08 11.74 15.85
N ILE A 58 -7.72 10.81 14.97
CA ILE A 58 -6.53 9.97 15.10
C ILE A 58 -5.54 10.25 13.96
N VAL A 59 -6.00 10.22 12.72
CA VAL A 59 -5.21 10.55 11.53
C VAL A 59 -5.48 12.01 11.14
N PRO A 60 -4.45 12.86 11.01
CA PRO A 60 -4.60 14.24 10.56
C PRO A 60 -5.32 14.32 9.21
N ALA A 61 -6.36 15.15 9.11
CA ALA A 61 -7.13 15.26 7.88
C ALA A 61 -6.32 16.03 6.81
N GLY A 62 -6.36 15.55 5.57
CA GLY A 62 -5.71 16.20 4.44
C GLY A 62 -4.19 16.04 4.40
N SER A 63 -3.60 15.20 5.28
CA SER A 63 -2.18 14.87 5.21
C SER A 63 -1.86 14.02 3.97
N VAL A 64 -0.66 14.21 3.45
CA VAL A 64 -0.06 13.37 2.41
C VAL A 64 1.17 12.71 3.01
N ILE A 65 1.33 11.40 2.76
CA ILE A 65 2.49 10.61 3.20
C ILE A 65 3.14 10.06 1.93
N ASP A 66 4.38 10.47 1.68
CA ASP A 66 5.16 10.06 0.50
C ASP A 66 6.12 8.88 0.79
N GLU A 67 6.09 8.39 2.03
CA GLU A 67 6.86 7.22 2.48
C GLU A 67 6.32 5.91 1.88
N PRO A 68 7.19 4.91 1.65
CA PRO A 68 6.78 3.60 1.12
C PRO A 68 5.89 2.84 2.12
N ILE A 69 4.67 2.51 1.69
CA ILE A 69 3.72 1.66 2.42
C ILE A 69 3.35 0.47 1.55
N SER A 70 3.30 -0.72 2.15
CA SER A 70 2.91 -1.97 1.50
C SER A 70 1.44 -2.29 1.72
N LEU A 71 0.81 -2.98 0.77
CA LEU A 71 -0.52 -3.57 0.99
C LEU A 71 -0.51 -4.58 2.16
N LEU A 72 0.64 -5.22 2.41
CA LEU A 72 0.82 -6.16 3.53
C LEU A 72 0.71 -5.48 4.91
N ASP A 73 0.88 -4.16 4.97
CA ASP A 73 0.88 -3.39 6.22
C ASP A 73 -0.51 -3.30 6.86
N ILE A 74 -1.57 -3.52 6.08
CA ILE A 74 -2.95 -3.56 6.60
C ILE A 74 -3.11 -4.62 7.69
N PHE A 75 -2.44 -5.76 7.54
CA PHE A 75 -2.54 -6.89 8.47
C PHE A 75 -2.04 -6.54 9.89
N PRO A 76 -0.75 -6.20 10.10
CA PRO A 76 -0.27 -5.88 11.43
C PRO A 76 -0.87 -4.59 11.98
N THR A 77 -1.22 -3.62 11.11
CA THR A 77 -1.89 -2.38 11.55
C THR A 77 -3.26 -2.69 12.14
N VAL A 78 -4.14 -3.39 11.41
CA VAL A 78 -5.49 -3.72 11.91
C VAL A 78 -5.44 -4.67 13.11
N ALA A 79 -4.52 -5.64 13.12
CA ALA A 79 -4.32 -6.51 14.29
C ALA A 79 -3.97 -5.70 15.54
N HIS A 80 -3.05 -4.74 15.42
CA HIS A 80 -2.70 -3.83 16.51
C HIS A 80 -3.91 -3.00 16.99
N LEU A 81 -4.69 -2.43 16.07
CA LEU A 81 -5.88 -1.64 16.41
C LEU A 81 -6.97 -2.47 17.10
N ALA A 82 -7.07 -3.76 16.77
CA ALA A 82 -7.99 -4.70 17.40
C ALA A 82 -7.47 -5.25 18.74
N GLY A 83 -6.24 -4.93 19.15
CA GLY A 83 -5.59 -5.54 20.33
C GLY A 83 -5.25 -7.02 20.14
N ALA A 84 -5.18 -7.50 18.90
CA ALA A 84 -4.84 -8.88 18.57
C ALA A 84 -3.32 -9.09 18.54
N SER A 85 -2.89 -10.30 18.91
CA SER A 85 -1.49 -10.72 18.77
C SER A 85 -1.19 -11.14 17.33
N ILE A 86 -0.02 -10.77 16.82
CA ILE A 86 0.48 -11.25 15.53
C ILE A 86 1.32 -12.52 15.72
N PRO A 87 1.36 -13.43 14.73
CA PRO A 87 2.17 -14.65 14.81
C PRO A 87 3.65 -14.35 15.08
N GLN A 88 4.27 -15.16 15.95
CA GLN A 88 5.71 -15.09 16.27
C GLN A 88 6.50 -16.27 15.70
N ASP A 89 5.82 -17.20 15.04
CA ASP A 89 6.37 -18.45 14.50
C ASP A 89 6.79 -18.34 13.02
N ARG A 90 6.62 -17.16 12.42
CA ARG A 90 6.91 -16.88 11.00
C ARG A 90 7.25 -15.41 10.79
N VAL A 91 7.90 -15.13 9.68
CA VAL A 91 8.18 -13.75 9.25
C VAL A 91 6.88 -13.08 8.82
N ILE A 92 6.72 -11.81 9.22
CA ILE A 92 5.67 -10.91 8.77
C ILE A 92 6.36 -9.72 8.09
N ASP A 93 6.19 -9.58 6.78
CA ASP A 93 6.83 -8.50 6.01
C ASP A 93 6.12 -7.15 6.21
N GLY A 94 4.82 -7.19 6.49
CA GLY A 94 4.03 -6.00 6.79
C GLY A 94 4.49 -5.32 8.08
N ARG A 95 4.32 -4.00 8.14
CA ARG A 95 4.68 -3.14 9.28
C ARG A 95 3.45 -2.43 9.83
N ASN A 96 3.41 -2.21 11.14
CA ASN A 96 2.33 -1.43 11.75
C ASN A 96 2.52 0.06 11.42
N GLN A 97 1.60 0.63 10.64
CA GLN A 97 1.73 1.99 10.12
C GLN A 97 1.06 3.05 11.01
N ILE A 98 0.49 2.70 12.17
CA ILE A 98 -0.31 3.65 12.95
C ILE A 98 0.48 4.89 13.37
N ALA A 99 1.74 4.74 13.75
CA ALA A 99 2.60 5.86 14.14
C ALA A 99 2.87 6.81 12.95
N LEU A 100 3.12 6.25 11.76
CA LEU A 100 3.32 7.01 10.54
C LEU A 100 2.04 7.75 10.14
N LEU A 101 0.89 7.06 10.19
CA LEU A 101 -0.42 7.63 9.89
C LEU A 101 -0.84 8.75 10.86
N GLN A 102 -0.37 8.71 12.11
CA GLN A 102 -0.57 9.76 13.10
C GLN A 102 0.42 10.93 12.94
N GLY A 103 1.45 10.78 12.09
CA GLY A 103 2.55 11.73 11.99
C GLY A 103 3.51 11.72 13.19
N ALA A 104 3.46 10.68 14.03
CA ALA A 104 4.34 10.52 15.19
C ALA A 104 5.76 10.11 14.79
N VAL A 105 5.92 9.53 13.59
CA VAL A 105 7.21 9.27 12.94
C VAL A 105 7.17 9.84 11.53
N GLN A 106 8.34 10.21 11.01
CA GLN A 106 8.46 10.77 9.66
C GLN A 106 8.71 9.70 8.60
N HIS A 107 9.33 8.57 8.98
CA HIS A 107 9.72 7.52 8.03
C HIS A 107 8.98 6.21 8.26
N SER A 108 8.63 5.55 7.16
CA SER A 108 8.14 4.17 7.18
C SER A 108 9.25 3.23 7.65
N GLU A 109 8.90 2.06 8.17
CA GLU A 109 9.88 1.01 8.47
C GLU A 109 10.43 0.33 7.20
N HIS A 110 9.80 0.52 6.04
CA HIS A 110 10.21 -0.05 4.75
C HIS A 110 11.40 0.66 4.12
N GLU A 111 12.62 0.22 4.45
CA GLU A 111 13.83 0.61 3.69
C GLU A 111 13.96 -0.19 2.38
N PHE A 112 13.61 -1.48 2.42
CA PHE A 112 13.59 -2.34 1.24
C PHE A 112 12.20 -2.92 1.02
N MET A 113 11.76 -2.91 -0.24
CA MET A 113 10.56 -3.61 -0.68
C MET A 113 10.90 -4.49 -1.89
N PHE A 114 10.29 -5.67 -1.93
CA PHE A 114 10.53 -6.66 -2.97
C PHE A 114 9.28 -6.81 -3.83
N HIS A 115 9.44 -6.69 -5.14
CA HIS A 115 8.34 -6.79 -6.10
C HIS A 115 8.47 -8.09 -6.90
N TYR A 116 7.58 -9.02 -6.59
CA TYR A 116 7.54 -10.34 -7.20
C TYR A 116 6.50 -10.41 -8.33
N CYS A 117 6.73 -11.32 -9.27
CA CYS A 117 5.72 -11.85 -10.18
C CYS A 117 5.78 -13.37 -10.14
N GLY A 118 4.79 -13.99 -9.49
CA GLY A 118 4.85 -15.41 -9.15
C GLY A 118 6.09 -15.70 -8.29
N SER A 119 6.91 -16.66 -8.70
CA SER A 119 8.13 -17.07 -7.99
C SER A 119 9.37 -16.22 -8.33
N TYR A 120 9.25 -15.23 -9.22
CA TYR A 120 10.39 -14.46 -9.71
C TYR A 120 10.43 -13.08 -9.06
N LEU A 121 11.59 -12.68 -8.53
CA LEU A 121 11.83 -11.33 -8.05
C LEU A 121 12.10 -10.41 -9.27
N HIS A 122 11.17 -9.51 -9.57
CA HIS A 122 11.23 -8.64 -10.75
C HIS A 122 11.92 -7.31 -10.48
N ALA A 123 11.73 -6.75 -9.28
CA ALA A 123 12.34 -5.51 -8.87
C ALA A 123 12.54 -5.46 -7.36
N VAL A 124 13.49 -4.63 -6.93
CA VAL A 124 13.70 -4.26 -5.53
C VAL A 124 13.64 -2.75 -5.47
N ARG A 125 12.81 -2.23 -4.55
CA ARG A 125 12.84 -0.82 -4.19
C ARG A 125 13.70 -0.69 -2.95
N TRP A 126 14.69 0.18 -3.04
CA TRP A 126 15.41 0.69 -1.89
C TRP A 126 14.97 2.15 -1.67
N TYR A 127 14.55 2.45 -0.45
CA TYR A 127 14.14 3.77 -0.02
C TYR A 127 15.08 4.21 1.10
N GLN A 128 16.05 5.03 0.73
CA GLN A 128 17.06 5.53 1.65
C GLN A 128 16.39 6.49 2.66
N LYS A 129 16.59 6.21 3.95
CA LYS A 129 16.18 7.08 5.05
C LYS A 129 17.40 7.91 5.45
N GLU A 130 17.61 9.00 4.72
CA GLU A 130 18.79 9.89 4.77
C GLU A 130 20.13 9.29 4.30
#